data_AF-A0A4Q0XS91-F1
#
_entry.id   AF-A0A4Q0XS91-F1
#
_cell.length_a   1.000
_cell.length_b   1.000
_cell.length_c   1.000
_cell.angle_alpha   90.00
_cell.angle_beta   90.00
_cell.angle_gamma   90.00
#
_symmetry.space_group_name_H-M   'P 1'
#
loop_
_entity.id
_entity.type
_entity.pdbx_description
1 polymer ?
#
loop_
_entity_poly.entity_id
_entity_poly.type
_entity_poly.pdbx_seq_one_letter_code
_entity_poly.pdbx_strand_id
1 'polypeptide(L)' 'MNIEERFILKAIEERNYISFMYENRSFQRLKPLKLHNHIVHTDKGTFEKAKLKKLTVLKERF' A
#
# COMPACT_ATOMS: atom_id res chain seq x y z
N MET A 1 0.36 -14.66 8.64
CA MET A 1 0.88 -13.35 8.18
C MET A 1 1.00 -13.43 6.67
N ASN A 2 0.14 -12.74 5.92
CA ASN A 2 0.16 -12.80 4.46
C ASN A 2 1.38 -12.06 3.92
N ILE A 3 1.98 -12.58 2.85
CA ILE A 3 3.19 -12.01 2.23
C ILE A 3 2.99 -10.54 1.83
N GLU A 4 1.83 -10.20 1.26
CA GLU A 4 1.49 -8.81 0.87
C GLU A 4 1.46 -7.84 2.04
N GLU A 5 1.05 -8.33 3.21
CA GLU A 5 0.97 -7.57 4.46
C GLU A 5 2.36 -7.15 4.93
N ARG A 6 3.33 -8.06 4.81
CA ARG A 6 4.74 -7.77 5.09
C ARG A 6 5.29 -6.70 4.16
N PHE A 7 4.93 -6.73 2.88
CA PHE A 7 5.38 -5.71 1.93
C PHE A 7 4.85 -4.31 2.28
N ILE A 8 3.57 -4.21 2.66
CA ILE A 8 2.97 -2.92 3.07
C ILE A 8 3.63 -2.42 4.35
N LEU A 9 3.77 -3.26 5.38
CA LEU A 9 4.41 -2.88 6.64
C LEU A 9 5.86 -2.43 6.43
N LYS A 10 6.62 -3.16 5.61
CA LYS A 10 7.98 -2.79 5.25
C LYS A 10 8.03 -1.47 4.47
N ALA A 11 7.08 -1.23 3.56
CA ALA A 11 6.99 0.04 2.84
C ALA A 11 6.71 1.23 3.77
N ILE A 12 5.88 1.03 4.81
CA ILE A 12 5.64 2.05 5.84
C ILE A 12 6.91 2.32 6.65
N GLU A 13 7.59 1.26 7.10
CA GLU A 13 8.82 1.35 7.89
C GLU A 13 9.95 2.06 7.12
N GLU A 14 10.17 1.68 5.86
CA GLU A 14 11.20 2.26 5.01
C GLU A 14 10.78 3.58 4.34
N ARG A 15 9.55 4.05 4.57
CA ARG A 15 8.94 5.22 3.91
C ARG A 15 9.01 5.17 2.39
N ASN A 16 8.74 4.00 1.84
CA ASN A 16 8.70 3.74 0.41
C ASN A 16 7.29 3.96 -0.13
N TYR A 17 7.16 4.60 -1.29
CA TYR A 17 5.87 4.70 -1.96
C TYR A 17 5.33 3.33 -2.36
N ILE A 18 4.02 3.19 -2.46
CA ILE A 18 3.35 2.00 -3.01
C ILE A 18 2.48 2.37 -4.21
N SER A 19 2.30 1.40 -5.10
CA SER A 19 1.38 1.48 -6.22
C SER A 19 0.58 0.19 -6.31
N PHE A 20 -0.69 0.29 -6.67
CA PHE A 20 -1.59 -0.86 -6.77
C PHE A 20 -2.78 -0.52 -7.64
N MET A 21 -3.49 -1.56 -8.08
CA MET A 21 -4.80 -1.43 -8.70
C MET A 21 -5.88 -1.70 -7.66
N TYR A 22 -6.92 -0.87 -7.64
CA TYR A 22 -8.07 -0.99 -6.75
C TYR A 22 -9.34 -0.70 -7.56
N GLU A 23 -10.29 -1.64 -7.57
CA GLU A 23 -11.56 -1.54 -8.30
C GLU A 23 -11.39 -1.03 -9.76
N ASN A 24 -10.47 -1.65 -10.50
CA ASN A 24 -10.11 -1.32 -11.89
C ASN A 24 -9.48 0.07 -12.10
N ARG A 25 -9.17 0.81 -11.03
CA ARG A 25 -8.40 2.06 -11.09
C ARG A 25 -6.97 1.81 -10.66
N SER A 26 -6.02 2.40 -11.39
CA SER A 26 -4.60 2.37 -11.04
C SER A 26 -4.27 3.50 -10.09
N PHE A 27 -3.65 3.18 -8.97
CA PHE A 27 -3.13 4.14 -8.01
C PHE A 27 -1.61 4.02 -7.94
N GLN A 28 -0.93 5.14 -8.12
CA GLN A 28 0.53 5.19 -8.17
C GLN A 28 1.07 6.24 -7.21
N ARG A 29 2.27 5.97 -6.69
CA ARG A 29 3.00 6.84 -5.75
C ARG A 29 2.13 7.28 -4.57
N LEU A 30 1.53 6.31 -3.89
CA LEU A 30 0.81 6.54 -2.63
C LEU A 30 1.77 6.35 -1.45
N LYS A 31 1.64 7.20 -0.44
CA LYS A 31 2.39 7.08 0.81
C LYS A 31 1.62 6.18 1.75
N PRO A 32 2.04 4.93 2.00
CA PRO A 32 1.38 4.13 3.03
C PRO A 32 1.75 4.71 4.39
N LEU A 33 0.74 5.09 5.17
CA LEU A 33 0.90 5.71 6.49
C LEU A 33 0.69 4.70 7.61
N LYS A 34 -0.31 3.83 7.46
CA LYS A 34 -0.68 2.85 8.48
C LYS A 34 -1.39 1.66 7.85
N LEU A 35 -1.17 0.47 8.40
CA LEU A 35 -1.96 -0.71 8.13
C LEU A 35 -2.71 -1.10 9.41
N HIS A 36 -4.03 -1.11 9.39
CA HIS A 36 -4.85 -1.46 10.54
C HIS A 36 -6.10 -2.25 10.11
N ASN A 37 -6.39 -3.38 10.76
CA ASN A 37 -7.54 -4.24 10.43
C ASN A 37 -7.71 -4.53 8.93
N HIS A 38 -6.61 -4.83 8.22
CA HIS A 38 -6.59 -5.06 6.77
C HIS A 38 -6.96 -3.84 5.92
N ILE A 39 -6.96 -2.63 6.50
CA ILE A 39 -7.14 -1.36 5.80
C ILE A 39 -5.78 -0.66 5.70
N VAL A 40 -5.40 -0.32 4.48
CA VAL A 40 -4.22 0.48 4.16
C VAL A 40 -4.61 1.95 4.15
N HIS A 41 -4.12 2.71 5.11
CA HIS A 41 -4.25 4.15 5.16
C HIS A 41 -3.10 4.78 4.38
N THR A 42 -3.43 5.64 3.43
CA THR A 42 -2.46 6.38 2.62
C THR A 42 -2.71 7.88 2.70
N ASP A 43 -1.81 8.68 2.13
CA ASP A 43 -1.98 10.14 2.00
C ASP A 43 -3.21 10.54 1.17
N LYS A 44 -3.65 9.69 0.23
CA LYS A 44 -4.79 9.99 -0.66
C LYS A 44 -6.10 9.30 -0.26
N GLY A 45 -6.11 8.55 0.84
CA GLY A 45 -7.29 7.85 1.33
C GLY A 45 -7.00 6.46 1.88
N THR A 46 -8.07 5.71 2.12
CA THR A 46 -8.03 4.39 2.75
C THR A 46 -8.48 3.30 1.78
N PHE A 47 -7.78 2.17 1.78
CA PHE A 47 -8.03 1.08 0.85
C PHE A 47 -8.11 -0.26 1.58
N GLU A 48 -9.12 -1.07 1.26
CA GLU A 48 -9.21 -2.43 1.77
C GLU A 48 -8.16 -3.32 1.10
N LYS A 49 -7.28 -3.94 1.91
CA LYS A 49 -6.20 -4.80 1.42
C LYS A 49 -6.71 -5.92 0.54
N ALA A 50 -7.86 -6.51 0.87
CA ALA A 50 -8.47 -7.61 0.12
C ALA A 50 -8.84 -7.24 -1.33
N LYS A 51 -9.03 -5.95 -1.62
CA LYS A 51 -9.37 -5.43 -2.95
C LYS A 51 -8.16 -4.94 -3.73
N LEU A 52 -6.98 -4.87 -3.10
CA LEU A 52 -5.74 -4.49 -3.75
C LEU A 52 -5.32 -5.59 -4.73
N LYS A 53 -4.97 -5.19 -5.95
CA LYS A 53 -4.40 -6.06 -6.97
C LYS A 53 -3.09 -5.46 -7.46
N LYS A 54 -2.13 -6.33 -7.82
CA LYS A 54 -0.83 -5.89 -8.40
C LYS A 54 -0.11 -4.85 -7.51
N LEU A 55 -0.05 -5.12 -6.19
CA LEU A 55 0.67 -4.25 -5.26
C LEU A 55 2.18 -4.29 -5.57
N THR A 56 2.76 -3.11 -5.72
CA THR A 56 4.19 -2.89 -5.96
C THR A 56 4.70 -1.86 -4.98
N VAL A 57 5.75 -2.19 -4.24
CA VAL A 57 6.50 -1.22 -3.43
C VAL A 57 7.52 -0.55 -4.35
N LEU A 58 7.45 0.77 -4.46
CA LEU A 58 8.41 1.57 -5.20
C LEU A 58 9.65 1.80 -4.33
N LYS A 59 10.84 1.68 -4.90
CA LYS A 59 12.11 1.94 -4.18
C LYS A 59 12.40 3.43 -3.97
N GLU A 60 11.44 4.30 -4.27
CA GLU A 60 11.51 5.74 -4.06
C GLU A 60 10.98 6.05 -2.65
N ARG A 61 11.80 6.73 -1.85
CA ARG A 61 11.48 7.14 -0.48
C ARG A 61 10.79 8.50 -0.44
N PHE A 62 10.05 8.77 0.64
CA PHE A 62 9.36 10.05 0.88
C PHE A 62 9.48 10.59 2.31
#